data_AF-A0A931CT80-F1
#
_entry.id   AF-A0A931CT80-F1
#
_cell.length_a   1.000
_cell.length_b   1.000
_cell.length_c   1.000
_cell.angle_alpha   90.00
_cell.angle_beta   90.00
_cell.angle_gamma   90.00
#
_symmetry.space_group_name_H-M   'P 1'
#
loop_
_entity.id
_entity.type
_entity.pdbx_description
1 polymer ?
#
loop_
_entity_poly.entity_id
_entity_poly.type
_entity_poly.pdbx_seq_one_letter_code
_entity_poly.pdbx_strand_id
1 'polypeptide(L)'
;DRMARYETRKHAAVNSFYEEITGTGYEADLADNSLMAMIRFWENFRNKKMRVKSPEAARAIDTEFEADNARFFSLVKPGRDREAKQVNRALKTLIRERSQLLQEMRAERINNSFLGYAGKALVPLTQWAGFNWRVNVALLGAFAAKESAVATLGALYEQGDASESLESRMARGEQDFTPLHALALMMFMVLYPPCLATAIAVKLQSGSVKWMLFAMGYPMLLGLVVAGLIFTGGSLLGLSGLQAMAAFYLLALAITIAAGFITPARSGAT
;
A
#
# COMPACT_ATOMS: atom_id res chain seq x y z
N ASP A 1 17.50 -12.38 20.42
CA ASP A 1 16.69 -11.17 20.59
C ASP A 1 16.43 -10.51 19.23
N ARG A 2 15.19 -10.12 18.90
CA ARG A 2 14.79 -9.71 17.53
C ARG A 2 15.29 -8.32 17.17
N MET A 3 15.17 -7.39 18.12
CA MET A 3 15.70 -6.03 17.97
C MET A 3 17.21 -6.07 17.78
N ALA A 4 17.90 -6.99 18.46
CA ALA A 4 19.33 -7.19 18.26
C ALA A 4 19.68 -7.56 16.81
N ARG A 5 18.88 -8.38 16.11
CA ARG A 5 19.14 -8.71 14.69
C ARG A 5 19.03 -7.48 13.78
N TYR A 6 18.02 -6.64 13.97
CA TYR A 6 17.85 -5.41 13.19
C TYR A 6 18.95 -4.39 13.50
N GLU A 7 19.33 -4.26 14.76
CA GLU A 7 20.45 -3.43 15.18
C GLU A 7 21.76 -3.92 14.56
N THR A 8 22.05 -5.22 14.59
CA THR A 8 23.24 -5.79 13.94
C THR A 8 23.26 -5.52 12.44
N ARG A 9 22.15 -5.71 11.72
CA ARG A 9 22.10 -5.40 10.28
C ARG A 9 22.25 -3.91 9.99
N LYS A 10 21.66 -3.04 10.82
CA LYS A 10 21.83 -1.59 10.72
C LYS A 10 23.30 -1.20 10.88
N HIS A 11 23.98 -1.73 11.92
CA HIS A 11 25.40 -1.47 12.14
C HIS A 11 26.26 -2.04 11.01
N ALA A 12 25.99 -3.25 10.52
CA ALA A 12 26.71 -3.85 9.41
C ALA A 12 26.59 -3.00 8.12
N ALA A 13 25.38 -2.52 7.79
CA ALA A 13 25.14 -1.67 6.63
C ALA A 13 25.91 -0.34 6.72
N VAL A 14 25.89 0.29 7.89
CA VAL A 14 26.62 1.55 8.14
C VAL A 14 28.14 1.33 8.11
N ASN A 15 28.63 0.24 8.69
CA ASN A 15 30.05 -0.08 8.68
C ASN A 15 30.55 -0.38 7.25
N SER A 16 29.80 -1.18 6.48
CA SER A 16 30.12 -1.45 5.07
C SER A 16 30.14 -0.15 4.25
N PHE A 17 29.25 0.79 4.53
CA PHE A 17 29.28 2.10 3.91
C PHE A 17 30.57 2.87 4.27
N TYR A 18 30.94 2.93 5.55
CA TYR A 18 32.17 3.61 5.97
C TYR A 18 33.43 2.96 5.40
N GLU A 19 33.50 1.62 5.34
CA GLU A 19 34.60 0.89 4.69
C GLU A 19 34.73 1.26 3.20
N GLU A 20 33.61 1.41 2.48
CA GLU A 20 33.63 1.80 1.07
C GLU A 20 34.03 3.25 0.82
N ILE A 21 33.87 4.15 1.79
CA ILE A 21 34.21 5.58 1.65
C ILE A 21 35.53 5.96 2.35
N THR A 22 36.14 5.03 3.08
CA THR A 22 37.40 5.27 3.81
C THR A 22 38.48 5.70 2.81
N GLY A 23 39.15 6.81 3.10
CA GLY A 23 40.20 7.36 2.25
C GLY A 23 39.70 8.20 1.06
N THR A 24 38.40 8.44 0.95
CA THR A 24 37.85 9.43 0.01
C THR A 24 37.87 10.84 0.63
N GLY A 25 37.93 11.88 -0.20
CA GLY A 25 37.84 13.27 0.26
C GLY A 25 36.48 13.65 0.88
N TYR A 26 35.52 12.73 0.91
CA TYR A 26 34.15 12.92 1.41
C TYR A 26 33.88 12.20 2.74
N GLU A 27 34.86 11.49 3.29
CA GLU A 27 34.72 10.73 4.55
C GLU A 27 34.34 11.64 5.73
N ALA A 28 35.08 12.75 5.91
CA ALA A 28 34.82 13.72 6.96
C ALA A 28 33.47 14.44 6.79
N ASP A 29 33.02 14.62 5.55
CA ASP A 29 31.75 15.28 5.22
C ASP A 29 30.53 14.40 5.58
N LEU A 30 30.74 13.09 5.77
CA LEU A 30 29.68 12.09 5.99
C LEU A 30 29.78 11.40 7.36
N ALA A 31 30.60 11.94 8.26
CA ALA A 31 30.70 11.44 9.64
C ALA A 31 29.44 11.77 10.45
N ASP A 32 29.08 10.84 11.34
CA ASP A 32 28.06 11.00 12.38
C ASP A 32 26.71 11.57 11.88
N ASN A 33 26.33 12.76 12.36
CA ASN A 33 25.04 13.40 12.10
C ASN A 33 24.89 13.84 10.64
N SER A 34 25.99 14.01 9.90
CA SER A 34 25.99 14.44 8.50
C SER A 34 25.51 13.33 7.56
N LEU A 35 25.69 12.05 7.92
CA LEU A 35 25.18 10.93 7.13
C LEU A 35 23.65 10.97 7.02
N MET A 36 22.96 11.25 8.13
CA MET A 36 21.50 11.38 8.12
C MET A 36 21.04 12.61 7.33
N ALA A 37 21.80 13.72 7.38
CA ALA A 37 21.53 14.89 6.55
C ALA A 37 21.69 14.58 5.05
N MET A 38 22.75 13.85 4.68
CA MET A 38 22.98 13.38 3.31
C MET A 38 21.85 12.45 2.83
N ILE A 39 21.43 11.48 3.64
CA ILE A 39 20.32 10.58 3.28
C ILE A 39 19.05 11.39 3.02
N ARG A 40 18.71 12.36 3.88
CA ARG A 40 17.55 13.23 3.69
C ARG A 40 17.68 14.08 2.42
N PHE A 41 18.86 14.63 2.16
CA PHE A 41 19.14 15.40 0.95
C PHE A 41 18.91 14.54 -0.31
N TRP A 42 19.43 13.32 -0.32
CA TRP A 42 19.26 12.37 -1.42
C TRP A 42 17.79 11.98 -1.64
N GLU A 43 17.05 11.66 -0.56
CA GLU A 43 15.63 11.31 -0.61
C GLU A 43 14.79 12.50 -1.15
N ASN A 44 15.04 13.71 -0.66
CA ASN A 44 14.35 14.92 -1.12
C ASN A 44 14.62 15.24 -2.59
N PHE A 45 15.89 15.12 -3.02
CA PHE A 45 16.27 15.30 -4.42
C PHE A 45 15.57 14.30 -5.33
N ARG A 46 15.65 13.00 -4.99
CA ARG A 46 14.99 11.93 -5.76
C ARG A 46 13.48 12.17 -5.83
N ASN A 47 12.84 12.47 -4.71
CA ASN A 47 11.39 12.66 -4.64
C ASN A 47 10.91 13.84 -5.49
N LYS A 48 11.59 14.99 -5.42
CA LYS A 48 11.25 16.15 -6.28
C LYS A 48 11.47 15.82 -7.75
N LYS A 49 12.58 15.15 -8.09
CA LYS A 49 12.91 14.79 -9.48
C LYS A 49 11.93 13.79 -10.09
N MET A 50 11.43 12.82 -9.31
CA MET A 50 10.41 11.86 -9.78
C MET A 50 9.04 12.50 -10.07
N ARG A 51 8.73 13.66 -9.46
CA ARG A 51 7.46 14.36 -9.67
C ARG A 51 7.42 15.22 -10.92
N VAL A 52 8.58 15.50 -11.52
CA VAL A 52 8.73 16.39 -12.66
C VAL A 52 8.88 15.59 -13.95
N LYS A 53 8.11 15.97 -14.97
CA LYS A 53 8.16 15.35 -16.31
C LYS A 53 8.91 16.19 -17.35
N SER A 54 9.05 17.51 -17.14
CA SER A 54 9.72 18.39 -18.10
C SER A 54 11.24 18.50 -17.84
N PRO A 55 12.07 18.47 -18.89
CA PRO A 55 13.53 18.62 -18.75
C PRO A 55 13.95 19.93 -18.09
N GLU A 56 13.22 21.02 -18.33
CA GLU A 56 13.52 22.36 -17.78
C GLU A 56 13.30 22.40 -16.27
N ALA A 57 12.18 21.88 -15.79
CA ALA A 57 11.92 21.83 -14.35
C ALA A 57 12.86 20.85 -13.63
N ALA A 58 13.34 19.80 -14.31
CA ALA A 58 14.37 18.93 -13.75
C ALA A 58 15.73 19.66 -13.59
N ARG A 59 16.08 20.56 -14.52
CA ARG A 59 17.27 21.42 -14.39
C ARG A 59 17.10 22.46 -13.29
N ALA A 60 15.91 23.03 -13.13
CA ALA A 60 15.61 23.97 -12.04
C ALA A 60 15.78 23.30 -10.65
N ILE A 61 15.37 22.04 -10.51
CA ILE A 61 15.64 21.25 -9.29
C ILE A 61 17.14 21.02 -9.10
N ASP A 62 17.88 20.68 -10.16
CA ASP A 62 19.33 20.51 -10.06
C ASP A 62 20.00 21.80 -9.54
N THR A 63 19.61 22.98 -10.04
CA THR A 63 20.14 24.27 -9.57
C THR A 63 19.71 24.63 -8.14
N GLU A 64 18.48 24.27 -7.75
CA GLU A 64 17.98 24.49 -6.38
C GLU A 64 18.83 23.72 -5.35
N PHE A 65 19.09 22.44 -5.63
CA PHE A 65 19.85 21.58 -4.71
C PHE A 65 21.35 21.85 -4.73
N GLU A 66 21.89 22.30 -5.86
CA GLU A 66 23.29 22.77 -5.93
C GLU A 66 23.51 24.02 -5.07
N ALA A 67 22.54 24.94 -5.05
CA ALA A 67 22.58 26.14 -4.20
C ALA A 67 22.39 25.82 -2.70
N ASP A 68 21.58 24.81 -2.36
CA ASP A 68 21.34 24.38 -0.98
C ASP A 68 22.59 23.72 -0.36
N ASN A 69 23.21 22.78 -1.08
CA ASN A 69 24.46 22.16 -0.64
C ASN A 69 25.25 21.58 -1.82
N ALA A 70 26.21 22.36 -2.34
CA ALA A 70 27.06 21.97 -3.46
C ALA A 70 27.86 20.68 -3.18
N ARG A 71 28.30 20.46 -1.94
CA ARG A 71 29.09 19.29 -1.54
C ARG A 71 28.26 18.01 -1.53
N PHE A 72 27.01 18.09 -1.05
CA PHE A 72 26.10 16.94 -1.14
C PHE A 72 25.58 16.73 -2.56
N PHE A 73 25.37 17.81 -3.31
CA PHE A 73 24.96 17.75 -4.71
C PHE A 73 26.00 17.04 -5.58
N SER A 74 27.30 17.25 -5.35
CA SER A 74 28.36 16.52 -6.06
C SER A 74 28.29 15.01 -5.80
N LEU A 75 27.86 14.57 -4.61
CA LEU A 75 27.67 13.16 -4.31
C LEU A 75 26.40 12.59 -4.94
N VAL A 76 25.32 13.37 -5.04
CA VAL A 76 24.08 12.95 -5.71
C VAL A 76 24.25 12.87 -7.23
N LYS A 77 25.00 13.82 -7.83
CA LYS A 77 25.28 13.91 -9.26
C LYS A 77 26.79 14.02 -9.54
N PRO A 78 27.56 12.93 -9.42
CA PRO A 78 29.02 12.93 -9.36
C PRO A 78 29.75 13.26 -10.66
N GLY A 79 29.04 13.54 -11.75
CA GLY A 79 29.64 13.95 -13.02
C GLY A 79 30.80 13.04 -13.47
N ARG A 80 32.03 13.58 -13.44
CA ARG A 80 33.27 12.87 -13.78
C ARG A 80 34.13 12.46 -12.58
N ASP A 81 33.83 12.93 -11.38
CA ASP A 81 34.59 12.61 -10.16
C ASP A 81 34.48 11.12 -9.83
N ARG A 82 35.63 10.45 -9.65
CA ARG A 82 35.70 9.01 -9.36
C ARG A 82 35.34 8.72 -7.91
N GLU A 83 35.79 9.54 -6.97
CA GLU A 83 35.50 9.39 -5.55
C GLU A 83 34.01 9.63 -5.29
N ALA A 84 33.46 10.70 -5.85
CA ALA A 84 32.03 10.98 -5.71
C ALA A 84 31.15 9.86 -6.33
N LYS A 85 31.59 9.19 -7.40
CA LYS A 85 30.90 8.02 -7.97
C LYS A 85 30.92 6.81 -7.04
N GLN A 86 32.05 6.57 -6.37
CA GLN A 86 32.19 5.50 -5.39
C GLN A 86 31.25 5.75 -4.21
N VAL A 87 31.31 6.94 -3.60
CA VAL A 87 30.44 7.33 -2.49
C VAL A 87 28.96 7.29 -2.88
N ASN A 88 28.59 7.74 -4.09
CA ASN A 88 27.19 7.65 -4.57
C ASN A 88 26.67 6.21 -4.63
N ARG A 89 27.50 5.26 -5.09
CA ARG A 89 27.12 3.85 -5.17
C ARG A 89 26.95 3.26 -3.76
N ALA A 90 27.91 3.50 -2.88
CA ALA A 90 27.83 3.10 -1.47
C ALA A 90 26.57 3.67 -0.80
N LEU A 91 26.30 4.96 -0.99
CA LEU A 91 25.13 5.66 -0.45
C LEU A 91 23.82 5.05 -0.96
N LYS A 92 23.72 4.72 -2.26
CA LYS A 92 22.55 4.05 -2.82
C LYS A 92 22.32 2.67 -2.21
N THR A 93 23.38 1.90 -1.99
CA THR A 93 23.31 0.61 -1.32
C THR A 93 22.80 0.77 0.11
N LEU A 94 23.40 1.69 0.89
CA LEU A 94 22.98 1.99 2.27
C LEU A 94 21.51 2.42 2.36
N ILE A 95 21.07 3.34 1.48
CA ILE A 95 19.68 3.81 1.46
C ILE A 95 18.72 2.67 1.12
N ARG A 96 19.09 1.80 0.16
CA ARG A 96 18.30 0.61 -0.20
C ARG A 96 18.17 -0.35 0.97
N GLU A 97 19.27 -0.68 1.64
CA GLU A 97 19.27 -1.57 2.80
C GLU A 97 18.48 -0.99 3.98
N ARG A 98 18.65 0.31 4.27
CA ARG A 98 17.85 1.03 5.27
C ARG A 98 16.36 0.92 4.97
N SER A 99 15.96 1.16 3.72
CA SER A 99 14.56 1.07 3.28
C SER A 99 14.02 -0.35 3.49
N GLN A 100 14.77 -1.37 3.07
CA GLN A 100 14.41 -2.78 3.25
C GLN A 100 14.28 -3.16 4.72
N LEU A 101 15.23 -2.76 5.58
CA LEU A 101 15.17 -3.01 7.02
C LEU A 101 13.93 -2.38 7.66
N LEU A 102 13.64 -1.11 7.35
CA LEU A 102 12.45 -0.44 7.86
C LEU A 102 11.16 -1.10 7.39
N GLN A 103 11.12 -1.57 6.14
CA GLN A 103 9.99 -2.31 5.58
C GLN A 103 9.79 -3.65 6.28
N GLU A 104 10.84 -4.44 6.44
CA GLU A 104 10.81 -5.72 7.16
C GLU A 104 10.34 -5.54 8.61
N MET A 105 10.88 -4.54 9.32
CA MET A 105 10.47 -4.23 10.69
C MET A 105 8.98 -3.86 10.79
N ARG A 106 8.46 -3.10 9.82
CA ARG A 106 7.03 -2.75 9.75
C ARG A 106 6.17 -3.97 9.44
N ALA A 107 6.55 -4.77 8.44
CA ALA A 107 5.84 -5.97 8.06
C ALA A 107 5.81 -6.99 9.21
N GLU A 108 6.93 -7.19 9.90
CA GLU A 108 7.01 -8.09 11.05
C GLU A 108 6.19 -7.57 12.25
N ARG A 109 6.17 -6.25 12.48
CA ARG A 109 5.30 -5.62 13.49
C ARG A 109 3.83 -5.87 13.18
N ILE A 110 3.40 -5.69 11.93
CA ILE A 110 2.01 -5.95 11.52
C ILE A 110 1.69 -7.44 11.66
N ASN A 111 2.58 -8.32 11.20
CA ASN A 111 2.42 -9.78 11.23
C ASN A 111 2.25 -10.34 12.66
N ASN A 112 2.95 -9.76 13.63
CA ASN A 112 2.88 -10.14 15.05
C ASN A 112 1.88 -9.29 15.87
N SER A 113 1.17 -8.37 15.23
CA SER A 113 0.15 -7.56 15.91
C SER A 113 -1.17 -8.32 16.05
N PHE A 114 -2.05 -7.83 16.93
CA PHE A 114 -3.43 -8.33 17.04
C PHE A 114 -4.15 -8.33 15.69
N LEU A 115 -3.98 -7.28 14.88
CA LEU A 115 -4.52 -7.17 13.52
C LEU A 115 -3.98 -8.28 12.61
N GLY A 116 -2.69 -8.60 12.70
CA GLY A 116 -2.05 -9.68 11.95
C GLY A 116 -2.63 -11.05 12.28
N TYR A 117 -2.83 -11.34 13.57
CA TYR A 117 -3.48 -12.57 14.01
C TYR A 117 -4.95 -12.64 13.56
N ALA A 118 -5.71 -11.55 13.74
CA ALA A 118 -7.11 -11.48 13.31
C ALA A 118 -7.25 -11.65 11.77
N GLY A 119 -6.40 -10.99 10.99
CA GLY A 119 -6.43 -11.10 9.53
C GLY A 119 -6.14 -12.51 9.01
N LYS A 120 -5.24 -13.25 9.68
CA LYS A 120 -4.97 -14.67 9.40
C LYS A 120 -6.14 -15.58 9.80
N ALA A 121 -6.76 -15.30 10.95
CA ALA A 121 -7.92 -16.08 11.42
C ALA A 121 -9.14 -15.95 10.49
N LEU A 122 -9.26 -14.85 9.74
CA LEU A 122 -10.33 -14.62 8.78
C LEU A 122 -10.12 -15.35 7.44
N VAL A 123 -8.89 -15.79 7.13
CA VAL A 123 -8.55 -16.41 5.83
C VAL A 123 -9.48 -17.57 5.43
N PRO A 124 -9.84 -18.52 6.31
CA PRO A 124 -10.68 -19.66 5.92
C PRO A 124 -12.04 -19.26 5.33
N LEU A 125 -12.57 -18.11 5.79
CA LEU A 125 -13.83 -17.57 5.33
C LEU A 125 -13.64 -16.67 4.10
N THR A 126 -12.61 -15.82 4.12
CA THR A 126 -12.43 -14.79 3.09
C THR A 126 -11.70 -15.28 1.83
N GLN A 127 -11.03 -16.44 1.89
CA GLN A 127 -10.40 -17.05 0.72
C GLN A 127 -11.39 -17.34 -0.41
N TRP A 128 -12.66 -17.59 -0.07
CA TRP A 128 -13.76 -17.78 -1.03
C TRP A 128 -14.08 -16.49 -1.82
N ALA A 129 -13.72 -15.33 -1.27
CA ALA A 129 -13.80 -14.03 -1.94
C ALA A 129 -12.47 -13.61 -2.59
N GLY A 130 -11.47 -14.50 -2.61
CA GLY A 130 -10.14 -14.19 -3.11
C GLY A 130 -9.34 -13.28 -2.18
N PHE A 131 -9.67 -13.21 -0.88
CA PHE A 131 -8.90 -12.38 0.05
C PHE A 131 -7.90 -13.22 0.84
N ASN A 132 -6.65 -12.79 0.79
CA ASN A 132 -5.59 -13.33 1.62
C ASN A 132 -5.49 -12.59 2.97
N TRP A 133 -4.57 -13.03 3.82
CA TRP A 133 -4.37 -12.44 5.14
C TRP A 133 -3.96 -10.96 5.07
N ARG A 134 -3.18 -10.55 4.06
CA ARG A 134 -2.72 -9.15 3.90
C ARG A 134 -3.87 -8.21 3.60
N VAL A 135 -4.77 -8.64 2.71
CA VAL A 135 -6.03 -7.94 2.42
C VAL A 135 -6.90 -7.88 3.67
N ASN A 136 -7.08 -8.98 4.39
CA ASN A 136 -7.86 -8.97 5.62
C ASN A 136 -7.30 -7.99 6.67
N VAL A 137 -5.99 -7.95 6.86
CA VAL A 137 -5.34 -6.97 7.76
C VAL A 137 -5.60 -5.54 7.28
N ALA A 138 -5.51 -5.28 5.98
CA ALA A 138 -5.81 -3.97 5.41
C ALA A 138 -7.29 -3.58 5.58
N LEU A 139 -8.22 -4.52 5.43
CA LEU A 139 -9.65 -4.32 5.67
C LEU A 139 -9.92 -4.01 7.14
N LEU A 140 -9.32 -4.76 8.05
CA LEU A 140 -9.42 -4.48 9.50
C LEU A 140 -8.89 -3.07 9.83
N GLY A 141 -7.78 -2.65 9.21
CA GLY A 141 -7.28 -1.27 9.30
C GLY A 141 -8.24 -0.24 8.69
N ALA A 142 -8.90 -0.59 7.58
CA ALA A 142 -9.89 0.26 6.90
C ALA A 142 -11.10 0.58 7.78
N PHE A 143 -11.40 -0.27 8.77
CA PHE A 143 -12.48 -0.03 9.73
C PHE A 143 -12.26 1.21 10.59
N ALA A 144 -10.99 1.52 10.90
CA ALA A 144 -10.62 2.75 11.60
C ALA A 144 -10.62 3.97 10.64
N ALA A 145 -10.03 3.81 9.45
CA ALA A 145 -10.01 4.83 8.41
C ALA A 145 -9.93 4.19 7.02
N LYS A 146 -10.93 4.45 6.15
CA LYS A 146 -11.03 3.82 4.82
C LYS A 146 -9.78 4.04 3.95
N GLU A 147 -9.14 5.20 4.08
CA GLU A 147 -7.91 5.56 3.34
C GLU A 147 -6.66 4.79 3.82
N SER A 148 -6.66 4.32 5.06
CA SER A 148 -5.54 3.56 5.65
C SER A 148 -5.38 2.17 5.02
N ALA A 149 -6.42 1.66 4.35
CA ALA A 149 -6.36 0.38 3.64
C ALA A 149 -5.23 0.35 2.60
N VAL A 150 -5.10 1.42 1.80
CA VAL A 150 -4.08 1.53 0.75
C VAL A 150 -2.67 1.63 1.36
N ALA A 151 -2.52 2.38 2.44
CA ALA A 151 -1.24 2.48 3.16
C ALA A 151 -0.83 1.14 3.79
N THR A 152 -1.80 0.38 4.31
CA THR A 152 -1.56 -0.93 4.92
C THR A 152 -1.19 -1.98 3.87
N LEU A 153 -1.91 -2.01 2.73
CA LEU A 153 -1.54 -2.84 1.58
C LEU A 153 -0.16 -2.44 1.05
N GLY A 154 0.12 -1.14 0.91
CA GLY A 154 1.44 -0.62 0.58
C GLY A 154 2.52 -1.21 1.47
N ALA A 155 2.40 -1.04 2.79
CA ALA A 155 3.38 -1.56 3.74
C ALA A 155 3.54 -3.09 3.70
N LEU A 156 2.46 -3.84 3.40
CA LEU A 156 2.48 -5.30 3.36
C LEU A 156 2.99 -5.88 2.02
N TYR A 157 2.83 -5.17 0.91
CA TYR A 157 3.28 -5.57 -0.43
C TYR A 157 4.52 -4.77 -0.90
N GLU A 158 5.26 -4.16 0.03
CA GLU A 158 6.51 -3.45 -0.27
C GLU A 158 7.70 -4.39 -0.34
N GLN A 159 7.70 -5.26 -1.34
CA GLN A 159 8.89 -5.99 -1.75
C GLN A 159 9.29 -5.51 -3.14
N GLY A 160 10.28 -4.60 -3.23
CA GLY A 160 10.82 -4.13 -4.52
C GLY A 160 11.16 -2.65 -4.56
N ASP A 161 11.46 -2.15 -5.78
CA ASP A 161 11.80 -0.75 -6.03
C ASP A 161 10.59 0.16 -5.73
N ALA A 162 10.82 1.23 -4.98
CA ALA A 162 9.81 2.20 -4.58
C ALA A 162 9.25 3.03 -5.76
N SER A 163 9.79 2.83 -6.96
CA SER A 163 9.35 3.45 -8.21
C SER A 163 8.10 2.79 -8.81
N GLU A 164 7.72 1.59 -8.36
CA GLU A 164 6.60 0.84 -8.91
C GLU A 164 5.26 1.14 -8.23
N SER A 165 4.19 1.10 -9.02
CA SER A 165 2.83 1.22 -8.51
C SER A 165 2.48 0.07 -7.55
N LEU A 166 1.55 0.33 -6.62
CA LEU A 166 1.04 -0.69 -5.72
C LEU A 166 0.45 -1.88 -6.50
N GLU A 167 -0.21 -1.61 -7.62
CA GLU A 167 -0.74 -2.63 -8.53
C GLU A 167 0.35 -3.59 -9.03
N SER A 168 1.46 -3.06 -9.57
CA SER A 168 2.60 -3.87 -10.03
C SER A 168 3.21 -4.69 -8.89
N ARG A 169 3.30 -4.09 -7.70
CA ARG A 169 3.84 -4.76 -6.51
C ARG A 169 2.93 -5.89 -6.00
N MET A 170 1.62 -5.71 -6.02
CA MET A 170 0.66 -6.75 -5.65
C MET A 170 0.67 -7.90 -6.66
N ALA A 171 0.71 -7.59 -7.97
CA ALA A 171 0.76 -8.59 -9.04
C ALA A 171 2.04 -9.45 -9.02
N ARG A 172 3.17 -8.88 -8.56
CA ARG A 172 4.43 -9.64 -8.38
C ARG A 172 4.52 -10.37 -7.05
N GLY A 173 3.99 -9.76 -5.98
CA GLY A 173 4.10 -10.27 -4.63
C GLY A 173 3.32 -11.56 -4.40
N GLU A 174 2.27 -11.79 -5.20
CA GLU A 174 1.50 -13.03 -5.19
C GLU A 174 1.14 -13.42 -6.63
N GLN A 175 1.54 -14.62 -7.06
CA GLN A 175 1.37 -15.12 -8.44
C GLN A 175 -0.11 -15.22 -8.87
N ASP A 176 -1.05 -15.08 -7.94
CA ASP A 176 -2.47 -15.31 -8.17
C ASP A 176 -3.33 -14.04 -8.08
N PHE A 177 -2.76 -12.83 -7.86
CA PHE A 177 -3.55 -11.60 -7.80
C PHE A 177 -4.04 -11.17 -9.19
N THR A 178 -5.13 -11.78 -9.63
CA THR A 178 -5.79 -11.46 -10.91
C THR A 178 -6.63 -10.18 -10.80
N PRO A 179 -6.98 -9.53 -11.92
CA PRO A 179 -7.91 -8.39 -11.89
C PRO A 179 -9.29 -8.74 -11.28
N LEU A 180 -9.64 -10.03 -11.22
CA LEU A 180 -10.83 -10.51 -10.53
C LEU A 180 -10.76 -10.30 -9.01
N HIS A 181 -9.58 -10.46 -8.40
CA HIS A 181 -9.35 -10.16 -6.98
C HIS A 181 -9.55 -8.67 -6.70
N ALA A 182 -9.05 -7.81 -7.58
CA ALA A 182 -9.22 -6.36 -7.47
C ALA A 182 -10.71 -5.97 -7.56
N LEU A 183 -11.46 -6.58 -8.47
CA LEU A 183 -12.90 -6.35 -8.60
C LEU A 183 -13.67 -6.80 -7.35
N ALA A 184 -13.38 -8.00 -6.83
CA ALA A 184 -13.99 -8.50 -5.60
C ALA A 184 -13.69 -7.58 -4.40
N LEU A 185 -12.45 -7.09 -4.29
CA LEU A 185 -12.04 -6.15 -3.25
C LEU A 185 -12.74 -4.79 -3.39
N MET A 186 -12.88 -4.25 -4.61
CA MET A 186 -13.61 -3.00 -4.85
C MET A 186 -15.07 -3.12 -4.46
N MET A 187 -15.74 -4.21 -4.82
CA MET A 187 -17.15 -4.43 -4.47
C MET A 187 -17.34 -4.60 -2.97
N PHE A 188 -16.44 -5.31 -2.31
CA PHE A 188 -16.42 -5.40 -0.86
C PHE A 188 -16.21 -4.03 -0.19
N MET A 189 -15.32 -3.19 -0.72
CA MET A 189 -15.08 -1.83 -0.20
C MET A 189 -16.28 -0.89 -0.35
N VAL A 190 -17.05 -1.04 -1.44
CA VAL A 190 -18.31 -0.29 -1.66
C VAL A 190 -19.36 -0.69 -0.63
N LEU A 191 -19.48 -1.99 -0.34
CA LEU A 191 -20.42 -2.55 0.63
C LEU A 191 -19.85 -2.59 2.06
N TYR A 192 -18.68 -1.99 2.29
CA TYR A 192 -17.97 -2.08 3.56
C TYR A 192 -18.76 -1.38 4.68
N PRO A 193 -18.81 -1.97 5.90
CA PRO A 193 -19.53 -1.38 7.01
C PRO A 193 -19.07 0.07 7.30
N PRO A 194 -19.98 0.91 7.84
CA PRO A 194 -19.61 2.24 8.27
C PRO A 194 -18.58 2.17 9.41
N CYS A 195 -17.82 3.25 9.59
CA CYS A 195 -16.79 3.29 10.63
C CYS A 195 -17.42 3.23 12.04
N LEU A 196 -16.58 2.93 13.04
CA LEU A 196 -17.03 2.78 14.43
C LEU A 196 -17.78 4.02 14.95
N ALA A 197 -17.34 5.21 14.56
CA ALA A 197 -17.99 6.47 14.96
C ALA A 197 -19.45 6.54 14.49
N THR A 198 -19.70 6.19 13.23
CA THR A 198 -21.06 6.14 12.67
C THR A 198 -21.89 5.03 13.31
N ALA A 199 -21.32 3.85 13.57
CA ALA A 199 -22.01 2.77 14.26
C ALA A 199 -22.43 3.17 15.70
N ILE A 200 -21.57 3.90 16.42
CA ILE A 200 -21.88 4.45 17.74
C ILE A 200 -23.01 5.48 17.64
N ALA A 201 -22.99 6.36 16.64
CA ALA A 201 -24.08 7.32 16.43
C ALA A 201 -25.43 6.60 16.19
N VAL A 202 -25.45 5.53 15.39
CA VAL A 202 -26.65 4.69 15.19
C VAL A 202 -27.12 4.09 16.52
N LYS A 203 -26.22 3.58 17.36
CA LYS A 203 -26.57 3.09 18.70
C LYS A 203 -27.22 4.18 19.55
N LEU A 204 -26.65 5.38 19.58
CA LEU A 204 -27.13 6.50 20.38
C LEU A 204 -28.51 6.99 19.92
N GLN A 205 -28.76 7.00 18.61
CA GLN A 205 -30.03 7.46 18.04
C GLN A 205 -31.14 6.39 18.12
N SER A 206 -30.80 5.12 17.90
CA SER A 206 -31.77 4.01 17.93
C SER A 206 -32.01 3.43 19.32
N GLY A 207 -31.18 3.77 20.31
CA GLY A 207 -31.22 3.21 21.67
C GLY A 207 -30.91 1.72 21.76
N SER A 208 -30.49 1.07 20.66
CA SER A 208 -30.38 -0.38 20.58
C SER A 208 -29.05 -0.84 20.00
N VAL A 209 -28.35 -1.68 20.76
CA VAL A 209 -27.11 -2.34 20.32
C VAL A 209 -27.38 -3.32 19.18
N LYS A 210 -28.59 -3.90 19.11
CA LYS A 210 -28.97 -4.83 18.02
C LYS A 210 -28.96 -4.12 16.67
N TRP A 211 -29.45 -2.87 16.62
CA TRP A 211 -29.46 -2.06 15.39
C TRP A 211 -28.05 -1.63 14.98
N MET A 212 -27.17 -1.31 15.94
CA MET A 212 -25.76 -1.06 15.67
C MET A 212 -25.05 -2.29 15.07
N LEU A 213 -25.23 -3.46 15.69
CA LEU A 213 -24.62 -4.70 15.19
C LEU A 213 -25.19 -5.10 13.83
N PHE A 214 -26.48 -4.86 13.59
CA PHE A 214 -27.08 -5.07 12.28
C PHE A 214 -26.47 -4.14 11.23
N ALA A 215 -26.33 -2.85 11.52
CA ALA A 215 -25.75 -1.87 10.60
C ALA A 215 -24.27 -2.13 10.26
N MET A 216 -23.54 -2.83 11.13
CA MET A 216 -22.16 -3.29 10.85
C MET A 216 -22.11 -4.66 10.19
N GLY A 217 -22.83 -5.63 10.74
CA GLY A 217 -22.77 -7.03 10.30
C GLY A 217 -23.44 -7.26 8.95
N TYR A 218 -24.56 -6.59 8.67
CA TYR A 218 -25.28 -6.78 7.43
C TYR A 218 -24.47 -6.37 6.18
N PRO A 219 -23.91 -5.14 6.08
CA PRO A 219 -23.08 -4.77 4.94
C PRO A 219 -21.82 -5.62 4.83
N MET A 220 -21.22 -6.00 5.98
CA MET A 220 -20.02 -6.85 6.00
C MET A 220 -20.30 -8.25 5.42
N LEU A 221 -21.39 -8.89 5.82
CA LEU A 221 -21.80 -10.20 5.29
C LEU A 221 -22.23 -10.09 3.82
N LEU A 222 -23.03 -9.08 3.49
CA LEU A 222 -23.49 -8.84 2.13
C LEU A 222 -22.31 -8.61 1.18
N GLY A 223 -21.36 -7.76 1.58
CA GLY A 223 -20.15 -7.49 0.81
C GLY A 223 -19.32 -8.75 0.61
N LEU A 224 -19.15 -9.57 1.65
CA LEU A 224 -18.39 -10.81 1.56
C LEU A 224 -19.05 -11.82 0.62
N VAL A 225 -20.38 -11.93 0.66
CA VAL A 225 -21.14 -12.79 -0.26
C VAL A 225 -21.01 -12.28 -1.70
N VAL A 226 -21.17 -10.98 -1.94
CA VAL A 226 -21.05 -10.40 -3.28
C VAL A 226 -19.63 -10.58 -3.84
N ALA A 227 -18.61 -10.29 -3.03
CA ALA A 227 -17.21 -10.50 -3.42
C ALA A 227 -16.91 -11.99 -3.68
N GLY A 228 -17.43 -12.88 -2.83
CA GLY A 228 -17.38 -14.33 -3.00
C GLY A 228 -18.00 -14.80 -4.31
N LEU A 229 -19.20 -14.32 -4.64
CA LEU A 229 -19.90 -14.64 -5.88
C LEU A 229 -19.15 -14.16 -7.11
N ILE A 230 -18.58 -12.94 -7.07
CA ILE A 230 -17.80 -12.40 -8.17
C ILE A 230 -16.51 -13.20 -8.37
N PHE A 231 -15.79 -13.47 -7.28
CA PHE A 231 -14.52 -14.18 -7.34
C PHE A 231 -14.70 -15.65 -7.71
N THR A 232 -15.54 -16.38 -6.97
CA THR A 232 -15.81 -17.80 -7.22
C THR A 232 -16.57 -18.00 -8.53
N GLY A 233 -17.56 -17.17 -8.83
CA GLY A 233 -18.30 -17.24 -10.09
C GLY A 233 -17.44 -16.87 -11.31
N GLY A 234 -16.64 -15.82 -11.21
CA GLY A 234 -15.73 -15.40 -12.28
C GLY A 234 -14.62 -16.42 -12.56
N SER A 235 -14.06 -17.03 -11.50
CA SER A 235 -13.04 -18.07 -11.63
C SER A 235 -13.59 -19.38 -12.20
N LEU A 236 -14.80 -19.81 -11.79
CA LEU A 236 -15.46 -20.99 -12.36
C LEU A 236 -15.77 -20.86 -13.85
N LEU A 237 -16.10 -19.66 -14.31
CA LEU A 237 -16.41 -19.38 -15.71
C LEU A 237 -15.16 -19.11 -16.56
N GLY A 238 -13.95 -19.14 -15.97
CA GLY A 238 -12.70 -18.84 -16.67
C GLY A 238 -12.64 -17.42 -17.25
N LEU A 239 -13.47 -16.50 -16.74
CA LEU A 239 -13.58 -15.14 -17.26
C LEU A 239 -12.34 -14.34 -16.88
N SER A 240 -11.76 -13.62 -17.84
CA SER A 240 -10.77 -12.60 -17.51
C SER A 240 -11.42 -11.49 -16.70
N GLY A 241 -10.67 -10.81 -15.83
CA GLY A 241 -11.27 -9.79 -14.96
C GLY A 241 -11.99 -8.66 -15.74
N LEU A 242 -11.55 -8.36 -16.97
CA LEU A 242 -12.24 -7.41 -17.84
C LEU A 242 -13.59 -7.95 -18.34
N GLN A 243 -13.66 -9.24 -18.68
CA GLN A 243 -14.91 -9.90 -19.05
C GLN A 243 -15.87 -10.00 -17.85
N ALA A 244 -15.35 -10.27 -16.65
CA ALA A 244 -16.14 -10.27 -15.42
C ALA A 244 -16.69 -8.87 -15.11
N MET A 245 -15.91 -7.80 -15.28
CA MET A 245 -16.38 -6.42 -15.16
C MET A 245 -17.47 -6.11 -16.18
N ALA A 246 -17.26 -6.44 -17.46
CA ALA A 246 -18.25 -6.20 -18.50
C ALA A 246 -19.56 -6.97 -18.23
N ALA A 247 -19.47 -8.25 -17.86
CA ALA A 247 -20.63 -9.07 -17.52
C ALA A 247 -21.40 -8.50 -16.32
N PHE A 248 -20.70 -8.06 -15.27
CA PHE A 248 -21.32 -7.42 -14.11
C PHE A 248 -22.07 -6.14 -14.50
N TYR A 249 -21.43 -5.23 -15.25
CA TYR A 249 -22.07 -3.98 -15.66
C TYR A 249 -23.27 -4.22 -16.58
N LEU A 250 -23.16 -5.16 -17.52
CA LEU A 250 -24.27 -5.52 -18.41
C LEU A 250 -25.43 -6.17 -17.66
N LEU A 251 -25.14 -7.04 -16.69
CA LEU A 251 -26.17 -7.65 -15.84
C LEU A 251 -26.85 -6.58 -14.95
N ALA A 252 -26.07 -5.71 -14.32
CA ALA A 252 -26.62 -4.62 -13.50
C ALA A 252 -27.49 -3.67 -14.35
N LEU A 253 -27.05 -3.34 -15.56
CA LEU A 253 -27.82 -2.53 -16.51
C LEU A 253 -29.11 -3.26 -16.92
N ALA A 254 -29.03 -4.55 -17.26
CA ALA A 254 -30.19 -5.36 -17.62
C ALA A 254 -31.21 -5.46 -16.48
N ILE A 255 -30.75 -5.67 -15.23
CA ILE A 255 -31.60 -5.66 -14.03
C ILE A 255 -32.24 -4.29 -13.84
N THR A 256 -31.48 -3.21 -14.02
CA THR A 256 -31.99 -1.84 -13.88
C THR A 256 -33.07 -1.54 -14.93
N ILE A 257 -32.85 -1.94 -16.18
CA ILE A 257 -33.82 -1.82 -17.26
C ILE A 257 -35.06 -2.66 -16.96
N ALA A 258 -34.89 -3.93 -16.55
CA ALA A 258 -35.98 -4.82 -16.20
C ALA A 258 -36.81 -4.27 -15.02
N ALA A 259 -36.16 -3.76 -13.97
CA ALA A 259 -36.81 -3.12 -12.83
C ALA A 259 -37.56 -1.86 -13.25
N GLY A 260 -37.04 -1.09 -14.22
CA GLY A 260 -37.74 0.06 -14.81
C GLY A 260 -39.03 -0.31 -15.56
N PHE A 261 -39.14 -1.55 -16.06
CA PHE A 261 -40.36 -2.07 -16.68
C PHE A 261 -41.34 -2.70 -15.68
N ILE A 262 -40.94 -2.92 -14.43
CA ILE A 262 -41.85 -3.33 -13.35
C ILE A 262 -42.62 -2.10 -12.88
N THR A 263 -43.76 -1.84 -13.51
CA THR A 263 -44.72 -0.84 -13.05
C THR A 263 -45.10 -1.18 -11.60
N PRO A 264 -44.90 -0.28 -10.61
CA PRO A 264 -45.39 -0.54 -9.28
C PRO A 264 -46.90 -0.75 -9.38
N ALA A 265 -47.38 -1.90 -8.89
CA ALA A 265 -48.80 -2.13 -8.77
C ALA A 265 -49.37 -0.96 -7.98
N ARG A 266 -50.13 -0.09 -8.66
CA ARG A 266 -50.94 0.93 -8.00
C ARG A 266 -51.84 0.16 -7.05
N SER A 267 -51.52 0.19 -5.76
CA SER A 267 -52.48 -0.09 -4.70
C SER A 267 -53.54 1.01 -4.79
N GLY A 268 -54.52 0.81 -5.66
CA GLY A 268 -55.74 1.60 -5.73
C GLY A 268 -56.73 1.06 -4.69
N ALA A 269 -57.44 2.01 -4.07
CA ALA A 269 -58.62 1.85 -3.21
C ALA A 269 -58.34 1.11 -1.87
N THR A 270 -58.42 1.75 -0.71
CA THR A 270 -59.46 2.63 -0.14
C THR A 270 -58.86 3.46 0.99
#